data_AF-A0A9P1GBC7-F1
#
_entry.id   AF-A0A9P1GBC7-F1
#
_cell.length_a   1.000
_cell.length_b   1.000
_cell.length_c   1.000
_cell.angle_alpha   90.00
_cell.angle_beta   90.00
_cell.angle_gamma   90.00
#
_symmetry.space_group_name_H-M   'P 1'
#
loop_
_entity.id
_entity.type
_entity.pdbx_description
1 polymer ?
#
loop_
_entity_poly.entity_id
_entity_poly.type
_entity_poly.pdbx_seq_one_letter_code
_entity_poly.pdbx_strand_id
1 'polypeptide(L)'
;MILEYFNSGDQAEFGRCIRELTPLSPAQSAELVRKIIVFAMERTVKECELSLALLVWVIRHEELTPKDIENGFDDMYRHMPDIQLDVPDADQMARTFVVEAMKNKVLRETWPDPEEPDE
;
A
#
# COMPACT_ATOMS: atom_id res chain seq x y z
N MET A 1 5.15 -0.79 -14.63
CA MET A 1 5.09 -0.08 -13.33
C MET A 1 5.09 -1.01 -12.10
N ILE A 2 3.97 -1.45 -11.51
CA ILE A 2 4.01 -2.22 -10.21
C ILE A 2 4.80 -3.53 -10.33
N LEU A 3 4.37 -4.45 -11.20
CA LEU A 3 5.07 -5.74 -11.40
C LEU A 3 6.54 -5.56 -11.80
N GLU A 4 6.81 -4.53 -12.59
CA GLU A 4 8.14 -4.19 -13.05
C GLU A 4 9.04 -3.73 -11.90
N TYR A 5 8.52 -2.90 -10.99
CA TYR A 5 9.21 -2.55 -9.76
C TYR A 5 9.53 -3.78 -8.90
N PHE A 6 8.60 -4.72 -8.73
CA PHE A 6 8.90 -5.93 -7.94
C PHE A 6 9.97 -6.82 -8.60
N ASN A 7 10.15 -6.72 -9.91
CA ASN A 7 11.22 -7.43 -10.63
C ASN A 7 12.55 -6.67 -10.59
N SER A 8 12.54 -5.34 -10.68
CA SER A 8 13.75 -4.51 -10.83
C SER A 8 14.26 -3.88 -9.53
N GLY A 9 13.36 -3.60 -8.58
CA GLY A 9 13.61 -2.78 -7.40
C GLY A 9 13.81 -1.29 -7.69
N ASP A 10 13.54 -0.82 -8.93
CA ASP A 10 13.81 0.56 -9.32
C ASP A 10 12.69 1.52 -8.88
N GLN A 11 12.87 2.13 -7.71
CA GLN A 11 11.95 3.12 -7.14
C GLN A 11 11.89 4.40 -7.97
N ALA A 12 13.01 4.80 -8.59
CA ALA A 12 13.09 6.04 -9.35
C ALA A 12 12.32 5.93 -10.67
N GLU A 13 12.38 4.78 -11.34
CA GLU A 13 11.54 4.49 -12.51
C GLU A 13 10.06 4.46 -12.13
N PHE A 14 9.72 3.81 -11.02
CA PHE A 14 8.33 3.79 -10.53
C PHE A 14 7.80 5.22 -10.27
N GLY A 15 8.59 6.08 -9.62
CA GLY A 15 8.24 7.48 -9.41
C GLY A 15 8.09 8.28 -10.72
N ARG A 16 8.96 8.04 -11.72
CA ARG A 16 8.81 8.64 -13.06
C ARG A 16 7.47 8.26 -13.68
N CYS A 17 7.11 6.97 -13.66
CA CYS A 17 5.83 6.50 -14.17
C CYS A 17 4.64 7.13 -13.42
N ILE A 18 4.71 7.31 -12.10
CA ILE A 18 3.66 8.03 -11.35
C ILE A 18 3.52 9.45 -11.90
N ARG A 19 4.62 10.20 -12.01
CA ARG A 19 4.59 11.60 -12.47
C ARG A 19 3.99 11.74 -13.87
N GLU A 20 4.27 10.81 -14.77
CA GLU A 20 3.66 10.79 -16.10
C GLU A 20 2.14 10.55 -16.08
N LEU A 21 1.63 9.87 -15.05
CA LEU A 21 0.20 9.62 -14.85
C LEU A 21 -0.51 10.72 -14.04
N THR A 22 0.23 11.65 -13.43
CA THR A 22 -0.37 12.73 -12.63
C THR A 22 -1.14 13.75 -13.49
N PRO A 23 -2.19 14.39 -12.95
CA PRO A 23 -2.72 14.26 -11.59
C PRO A 23 -3.55 12.99 -11.40
N LEU A 24 -3.28 12.27 -10.30
CA LEU A 24 -4.11 11.14 -9.87
C LEU A 24 -5.31 11.68 -9.07
N SER A 25 -6.50 11.14 -9.34
CA SER A 25 -7.65 11.34 -8.46
C SER A 25 -7.45 10.57 -7.14
N PRO A 26 -8.12 10.96 -6.04
CA PRO A 26 -8.03 10.24 -4.77
C PRO A 26 -8.33 8.74 -4.88
N ALA A 27 -9.27 8.35 -5.75
CA ALA A 27 -9.59 6.95 -6.00
C ALA A 27 -8.45 6.21 -6.71
N GLN A 28 -7.78 6.85 -7.67
CA GLN A 28 -6.63 6.25 -8.37
C GLN A 28 -5.42 6.11 -7.45
N SER A 29 -5.16 7.10 -6.60
CA SER A 29 -4.08 7.02 -5.60
C SER A 29 -4.34 5.90 -4.59
N ALA A 30 -5.57 5.81 -4.07
CA ALA A 30 -5.96 4.75 -3.14
C ALA A 30 -5.87 3.36 -3.78
N GLU A 31 -6.35 3.22 -5.03
CA GLU A 31 -6.25 1.97 -5.79
C GLU A 31 -4.78 1.56 -6.02
N LEU A 32 -3.91 2.51 -6.37
CA LEU A 32 -2.49 2.26 -6.57
C LEU A 32 -1.85 1.72 -5.28
N VAL A 33 -2.09 2.37 -4.15
CA VAL A 33 -1.59 1.94 -2.84
C VAL A 33 -2.14 0.56 -2.47
N ARG A 34 -3.45 0.33 -2.59
CA ARG A 34 -4.07 -0.98 -2.35
C ARG A 34 -3.40 -2.06 -3.19
N LYS A 35 -3.17 -1.83 -4.48
CA LYS A 35 -2.51 -2.80 -5.37
C LYS A 35 -1.08 -3.12 -4.92
N ILE A 36 -0.33 -2.14 -4.44
CA ILE A 36 1.02 -2.37 -3.88
C ILE A 36 0.96 -3.24 -2.63
N ILE A 37 0.00 -2.97 -1.73
CA ILE A 37 -0.16 -3.71 -0.47
C ILE A 37 -0.61 -5.14 -0.72
N VAL A 38 -1.67 -5.33 -1.52
CA VAL A 38 -2.20 -6.66 -1.88
C VAL A 38 -1.12 -7.51 -2.54
N PHE A 39 -0.35 -6.93 -3.46
CA PHE A 39 0.77 -7.64 -4.09
C PHE A 39 1.85 -8.08 -3.09
N ALA A 40 2.07 -7.28 -2.03
CA ALA A 40 2.98 -7.61 -0.95
C ALA A 40 2.50 -8.82 -0.14
N MET A 41 1.19 -8.87 0.12
CA MET A 41 0.54 -9.92 0.90
C MET A 41 0.56 -11.27 0.17
N GLU A 42 0.45 -11.26 -1.15
CA GLU A 42 0.31 -12.46 -1.98
C GLU A 42 1.57 -13.33 -2.13
N ARG A 43 2.78 -12.85 -1.78
CA ARG A 43 4.03 -13.43 -2.33
C ARG A 43 5.05 -13.93 -1.32
N THR A 44 5.92 -13.08 -0.78
CA THR A 44 6.95 -13.49 0.20
C THR A 44 7.36 -12.33 1.10
N VAL A 45 8.18 -12.62 2.12
CA VAL A 45 8.82 -11.59 2.98
C VAL A 45 9.54 -10.52 2.14
N LYS A 46 10.16 -10.90 1.03
CA LYS A 46 10.86 -9.98 0.13
C LYS A 46 9.91 -8.96 -0.51
N GLU A 47 8.75 -9.40 -0.99
CA GLU A 47 7.76 -8.49 -1.57
C GLU A 47 7.19 -7.54 -0.51
N CYS A 48 7.00 -8.02 0.72
CA CYS A 48 6.64 -7.14 1.84
C CYS A 48 7.67 -6.03 2.06
N GLU A 49 8.96 -6.38 2.12
CA GLU A 49 10.05 -5.41 2.25
C GLU A 49 10.10 -4.42 1.07
N LEU A 50 9.96 -4.91 -0.16
CA LEU A 50 9.95 -4.07 -1.36
C LEU A 50 8.76 -3.11 -1.38
N SER A 51 7.58 -3.55 -0.97
CA SER A 51 6.39 -2.70 -0.86
C SER A 51 6.60 -1.60 0.18
N LEU A 52 7.06 -1.95 1.38
CA LEU A 52 7.32 -0.96 2.43
C LEU A 52 8.38 0.05 1.99
N ALA A 53 9.48 -0.43 1.39
CA ALA A 53 10.52 0.45 0.86
C ALA A 53 9.97 1.40 -0.21
N LEU A 54 9.09 0.92 -1.09
CA LEU A 54 8.45 1.75 -2.10
C LEU A 54 7.54 2.81 -1.48
N LEU A 55 6.67 2.41 -0.55
CA LEU A 55 5.73 3.33 0.12
C LEU A 55 6.49 4.43 0.88
N VAL A 56 7.58 4.08 1.58
CA VAL A 56 8.48 5.07 2.19
C VAL A 56 9.08 5.99 1.14
N TRP A 57 9.55 5.44 0.02
CA TRP A 57 10.20 6.22 -1.03
C TRP A 57 9.24 7.23 -1.69
N VAL A 58 8.02 6.81 -2.05
CA VAL A 58 7.04 7.69 -2.71
C VAL A 58 6.55 8.81 -1.80
N ILE A 59 6.40 8.55 -0.49
CA ILE A 59 6.10 9.60 0.51
C ILE A 59 7.25 10.60 0.58
N ARG A 60 8.49 10.11 0.68
CA ARG A 60 9.68 10.96 0.82
C ARG A 60 9.96 11.84 -0.40
N HIS A 61 9.54 11.41 -1.58
CA HIS A 61 9.69 12.14 -2.83
C HIS A 61 8.42 12.89 -3.25
N GLU A 62 7.42 12.94 -2.36
CA GLU A 62 6.17 13.68 -2.57
C GLU A 62 5.37 13.19 -3.80
N GLU A 63 5.60 11.94 -4.24
CA GLU A 63 4.87 11.33 -5.34
C GLU A 63 3.45 10.92 -4.91
N LEU A 64 3.28 10.61 -3.61
CA LEU A 64 2.00 10.38 -2.94
C LEU A 64 2.00 11.08 -1.57
N THR A 65 0.86 11.61 -1.15
CA THR A 65 0.72 12.21 0.18
C THR A 65 0.47 11.15 1.25
N PRO A 66 0.76 11.42 2.53
CA PRO A 66 0.37 10.51 3.62
C PRO A 66 -1.12 10.17 3.62
N LYS A 67 -1.98 11.12 3.19
CA LYS A 67 -3.42 10.89 3.11
C LYS A 67 -3.79 9.92 1.98
N ASP A 68 -3.08 9.95 0.85
CA ASP A 68 -3.25 8.96 -0.22
C ASP A 68 -2.90 7.56 0.27
N ILE A 69 -1.84 7.44 1.08
CA ILE A 69 -1.44 6.18 1.71
C ILE A 69 -2.53 5.67 2.64
N GLU A 70 -2.97 6.48 3.62
CA GLU A 70 -4.05 6.12 4.54
C GLU A 70 -5.31 5.68 3.78
N ASN A 71 -5.72 6.45 2.77
CA ASN A 71 -6.90 6.11 1.96
C ASN A 71 -6.73 4.78 1.21
N GLY A 72 -5.51 4.42 0.82
CA GLY A 72 -5.20 3.13 0.20
C GLY A 72 -5.28 1.95 1.18
N PHE A 73 -4.91 2.15 2.44
CA PHE A 73 -5.16 1.17 3.51
C PHE A 73 -6.67 1.03 3.76
N ASP A 74 -7.40 2.14 3.91
CA ASP A 74 -8.86 2.11 4.06
C ASP A 74 -9.53 1.39 2.87
N ASP A 75 -9.03 1.64 1.66
CA ASP A 75 -9.54 1.04 0.44
C ASP A 75 -9.22 -0.44 0.31
N MET A 76 -8.06 -0.90 0.81
CA MET A 76 -7.76 -2.31 0.96
C MET A 76 -8.77 -3.01 1.86
N TYR A 77 -9.05 -2.46 3.05
CA TYR A 77 -10.00 -3.06 3.99
C TYR A 77 -11.44 -3.05 3.46
N ARG A 78 -11.85 -2.01 2.73
CA ARG A 78 -13.15 -1.99 2.04
C ARG A 78 -13.30 -3.13 1.02
N HIS A 79 -12.20 -3.56 0.39
CA HIS A 79 -12.19 -4.65 -0.58
C HIS A 79 -11.75 -5.99 0.03
N MET A 80 -11.55 -6.05 1.36
CA MET A 80 -11.09 -7.27 2.04
C MET A 80 -11.95 -8.50 1.75
N PRO A 81 -13.31 -8.41 1.72
CA PRO A 81 -14.13 -9.58 1.41
C PRO A 81 -13.85 -10.17 0.02
N ASP A 82 -13.57 -9.31 -0.97
CA ASP A 82 -13.26 -9.74 -2.33
C ASP A 82 -11.83 -10.28 -2.41
N ILE A 83 -10.87 -9.64 -1.74
CA ILE A 83 -9.47 -10.11 -1.66
C ILE A 83 -9.41 -11.50 -1.01
N GLN A 84 -10.25 -11.75 0.00
CA GLN A 84 -10.32 -13.05 0.68
C GLN A 84 -10.84 -14.20 -0.19
N LEU A 85 -11.54 -13.91 -1.30
CA LEU A 85 -11.94 -14.94 -2.26
C LEU A 85 -10.72 -15.58 -2.94
N ASP A 86 -9.68 -14.78 -3.18
CA ASP A 86 -8.44 -15.23 -3.80
C ASP A 86 -7.39 -15.64 -2.76
N VAL A 87 -7.35 -14.94 -1.61
CA VAL A 87 -6.35 -15.12 -0.54
C VAL A 87 -7.06 -15.28 0.81
N PRO A 88 -7.35 -16.52 1.27
CA PRO A 88 -8.15 -16.75 2.48
C PRO A 88 -7.61 -16.05 3.75
N ASP A 89 -6.27 -15.95 3.87
CA ASP A 89 -5.58 -15.36 5.03
C ASP A 89 -5.31 -13.85 4.89
N ALA A 90 -5.94 -13.17 3.92
CA ALA A 90 -5.66 -11.76 3.60
C ALA A 90 -5.84 -10.83 4.81
N ASP A 91 -6.84 -11.05 5.66
CA ASP A 91 -7.05 -10.20 6.84
C ASP A 91 -5.85 -10.26 7.81
N GLN A 92 -5.33 -11.46 8.09
CA GLN A 92 -4.17 -11.65 8.95
C GLN A 92 -2.90 -11.04 8.34
N MET A 93 -2.73 -11.21 7.02
CA MET A 93 -1.61 -10.63 6.29
C MET A 93 -1.68 -9.09 6.30
N ALA A 94 -2.87 -8.51 6.14
CA ALA A 94 -3.09 -7.07 6.18
C ALA A 94 -2.76 -6.48 7.54
N ARG A 95 -3.21 -7.11 8.64
CA ARG A 95 -2.84 -6.66 10.01
C ARG A 95 -1.34 -6.69 10.23
N THR A 96 -0.68 -7.74 9.76
CA THR A 96 0.79 -7.84 9.84
C THR A 96 1.45 -6.71 9.05
N PHE A 97 0.93 -6.42 7.85
CA PHE A 97 1.44 -5.34 7.01
C PHE A 97 1.21 -3.96 7.64
N VAL A 98 0.07 -3.71 8.29
CA VAL A 98 -0.22 -2.47 9.03
C VAL A 98 0.81 -2.23 10.13
N VAL A 99 1.13 -3.27 10.93
CA VAL A 99 2.16 -3.17 11.98
C VAL A 99 3.52 -2.78 11.41
N GLU A 100 3.92 -3.39 10.29
CA GLU A 100 5.19 -3.05 9.63
C GLU A 100 5.16 -1.66 8.99
N ALA A 101 4.03 -1.24 8.43
CA ALA A 101 3.86 0.10 7.88
C ALA A 101 3.98 1.18 8.96
N MET A 102 3.40 0.96 10.15
CA MET A 102 3.56 1.85 11.30
C MET A 102 5.02 1.93 11.76
N LYS A 103 5.71 0.79 11.91
CA LYS A 103 7.15 0.76 12.27
C LYS A 103 8.03 1.53 11.28
N ASN A 104 7.68 1.49 10.00
CA ASN A 104 8.40 2.18 8.92
C ASN A 104 7.92 3.62 8.69
N LYS A 105 7.01 4.15 9.53
CA LYS A 105 6.43 5.50 9.40
C LYS A 105 5.72 5.75 8.06
N VAL A 106 5.29 4.68 7.40
CA VAL A 106 4.40 4.74 6.22
C VAL A 106 2.99 5.09 6.66
N LEU A 107 2.58 4.54 7.81
CA LEU A 107 1.30 4.79 8.44
C LEU A 107 1.52 5.43 9.81
N ARG A 108 0.62 6.32 10.23
CA ARG A 108 0.67 6.91 11.57
C ARG A 108 0.29 5.89 12.64
N GLU A 109 0.86 6.01 13.83
CA GLU A 109 0.59 5.10 14.97
C GLU A 109 -0.88 5.13 15.43
N THR A 110 -1.60 6.23 15.17
CA THR A 110 -3.01 6.41 15.53
C THR A 110 -3.95 6.17 14.34
N TRP A 111 -3.52 5.42 13.34
CA TRP A 111 -4.42 5.01 12.25
C TRP A 111 -5.37 3.94 12.82
N PRO A 112 -6.70 4.16 12.74
CA PRO A 112 -7.67 3.32 13.43
C PRO A 112 -7.65 1.89 12.88
N ASP A 113 -7.81 0.90 13.75
CA ASP A 113 -8.09 -0.46 13.28
C ASP A 113 -9.46 -0.42 12.56
N PRO A 114 -9.55 -0.75 11.27
CA PRO A 114 -10.80 -0.65 10.51
C PRO A 114 -11.90 -1.59 11.01
N GLU A 115 -11.61 -2.49 11.95
CA GLU A 115 -12.61 -3.30 12.64
C GLU A 115 -13.27 -2.63 13.85
N GLU A 116 -12.74 -1.52 14.34
CA GLU A 116 -13.40 -0.72 15.38
C GLU A 116 -14.14 0.45 14.71
N PRO A 117 -15.47 0.37 14.52
CA PRO A 117 -16.23 1.52 14.05
C PRO A 117 -16.07 2.67 15.06
N ASP A 118 -15.85 3.89 14.55
CA ASP A 118 -15.89 5.11 15.35
C ASP A 118 -17.19 5.13 16.18
N GLU A 119 -17.06 5.02 17.51
CA GLU A 119 -18.19 5.09 18.46
C GLU A 119 -18.99 6.41 18.36
#